data_AF-A0A3B9BC76-F1
#
_entry.id   AF-A0A3B9BC76-F1
#
_cell.length_a   1.000
_cell.length_b   1.000
_cell.length_c   1.000
_cell.angle_alpha   90.00
_cell.angle_beta   90.00
_cell.angle_gamma   90.00
#
_symmetry.space_group_name_H-M   'P 1'
#
loop_
_entity.id
_entity.type
_entity.pdbx_description
1 polymer ?
#
loop_
_entity_poly.entity_id
_entity_poly.type
_entity_poly.pdbx_seq_one_letter_code
_entity_poly.pdbx_strand_id
1 'polypeptide(L)'
;MKKTLLTLFALSLSSSWLPAKEINFPDSSNWMISFDVKAFHESRMGKFIFGKMNEDPNINQKMLGLKNAFGVDLLKIREISAFGSGEKDMGTALIRGGINSKQLEGFASLNDKVEIGDKGDKKTYTLKKGSLGILSGDSVAVASNKELLEEALIPKNAKKKPSPLHSFVHSIKKEEAPIMWFAANVLKVNRLQNKIKADQETTPKQLAESISKSLNSVMAGEILFKKFRNMAFFLDETNDHIRIKVYLQSANDEVAEHLENIFRSWPSLLALTDGVNPELDEVMKHVKFSVLREKKSVGMTVLLSHSFFETKVNEEIKKKKKAKEDSK
;
A
#
# COMPACT_ATOMS: atom_id res chain seq x y z
N MET A 1 -14.47 -50.43 26.73
CA MET A 1 -14.85 -49.43 25.69
C MET A 1 -14.83 -48.03 26.31
N LYS A 2 -13.70 -47.31 26.27
CA LYS A 2 -13.61 -45.91 26.77
C LYS A 2 -12.28 -45.20 26.44
N LYS A 3 -11.59 -45.56 25.35
CA LYS A 3 -10.27 -44.96 25.00
C LYS A 3 -10.11 -44.54 23.53
N THR A 4 -11.16 -44.63 22.71
CA THR A 4 -11.06 -44.33 21.26
C THR A 4 -11.73 -43.03 20.82
N LEU A 5 -12.31 -42.23 21.74
CA LEU A 5 -13.02 -41.00 21.37
C LEU A 5 -12.19 -39.71 21.49
N LEU A 6 -10.98 -39.76 22.09
CA LEU A 6 -10.18 -38.54 22.32
C LEU A 6 -9.23 -38.19 21.17
N THR A 7 -9.02 -39.09 20.21
CA THR A 7 -8.06 -38.90 19.10
C THR A 7 -8.65 -38.24 17.86
N LEU A 8 -9.98 -38.01 17.82
CA LEU A 8 -10.67 -37.36 16.70
C LEU A 8 -10.90 -35.85 16.89
N PHE A 9 -10.54 -35.28 18.05
CA PHE A 9 -10.68 -33.85 18.32
C PHE A 9 -9.37 -33.04 18.17
N ALA A 10 -8.25 -33.69 17.84
CA ALA A 10 -6.94 -33.05 17.71
C ALA A 10 -6.53 -32.74 16.25
N LEU A 11 -7.42 -32.96 15.27
CA LEU A 11 -7.11 -32.85 13.83
C LEU A 11 -7.74 -31.63 13.14
N SER A 12 -8.30 -30.66 13.87
CA SER A 12 -9.00 -29.50 13.27
C SER A 12 -8.48 -28.11 13.66
N LEU A 13 -7.26 -27.98 14.19
CA LEU A 13 -6.65 -26.66 14.50
C LEU A 13 -5.34 -26.35 13.78
N SER A 14 -4.92 -27.17 12.83
CA SER A 14 -4.00 -26.72 11.79
C SER A 14 -4.80 -26.18 10.61
N SER A 15 -5.54 -25.09 10.83
CA SER A 15 -5.74 -24.14 9.74
C SER A 15 -4.35 -23.64 9.41
N SER A 16 -3.69 -24.32 8.48
CA SER A 16 -2.49 -23.83 7.84
C SER A 16 -2.76 -22.38 7.47
N TRP A 17 -2.16 -21.46 8.22
CA TRP A 17 -1.81 -20.14 7.74
C TRP A 17 -0.89 -20.41 6.56
N LEU A 18 -1.49 -20.74 5.41
CA LEU A 18 -0.81 -20.60 4.15
C LEU A 18 -0.52 -19.11 4.09
N PRO A 19 0.76 -18.69 4.09
CA PRO A 19 1.07 -17.29 3.85
C PRO A 19 0.33 -16.89 2.57
N ALA A 20 -0.28 -15.69 2.58
CA ALA A 20 -0.91 -15.13 1.40
C ALA A 20 -0.03 -15.42 0.18
N LYS A 21 -0.60 -16.07 -0.85
CA LYS A 21 0.11 -16.55 -2.02
C LYS A 21 1.04 -15.46 -2.52
N GLU A 22 2.35 -15.69 -2.41
CA GLU A 22 3.39 -14.69 -2.65
C GLU A 22 3.10 -13.96 -3.97
N ILE A 23 2.85 -12.65 -3.87
CA ILE A 23 2.64 -11.82 -5.06
C ILE A 23 4.01 -11.67 -5.70
N ASN A 24 4.22 -12.32 -6.84
CA ASN A 24 5.42 -12.11 -7.62
C ASN A 24 5.37 -10.73 -8.28
N PHE A 25 6.19 -9.81 -7.78
CA PHE A 25 6.38 -8.50 -8.37
C PHE A 25 7.49 -8.54 -9.42
N PRO A 26 7.33 -7.88 -10.58
CA PRO A 26 8.40 -7.82 -11.58
C PRO A 26 9.66 -7.15 -11.05
N ASP A 27 10.82 -7.62 -11.53
CA ASP A 27 12.14 -7.10 -11.12
C ASP A 27 12.33 -5.61 -11.46
N SER A 28 11.59 -5.10 -12.45
CA SER A 28 11.58 -3.70 -12.89
C SER A 28 10.84 -2.77 -11.93
N SER A 29 10.12 -3.31 -10.93
CA SER A 29 9.32 -2.51 -9.99
C SER A 29 10.22 -1.67 -9.09
N ASN A 30 10.02 -0.35 -9.13
CA ASN A 30 10.66 0.62 -8.24
C ASN A 30 9.75 1.02 -7.09
N TRP A 31 8.45 0.71 -7.16
CA TRP A 31 7.52 0.81 -6.05
C TRP A 31 6.54 -0.36 -6.09
N MET A 32 6.06 -0.75 -4.93
CA MET A 32 5.19 -1.90 -4.70
C MET A 32 4.23 -1.59 -3.55
N ILE A 33 2.97 -1.99 -3.69
CA ILE A 33 1.95 -1.95 -2.65
C ILE A 33 1.21 -3.28 -2.60
N SER A 34 0.85 -3.72 -1.42
CA SER A 34 -0.02 -4.87 -1.18
C SER A 34 -0.95 -4.54 -0.03
N PHE A 35 -2.21 -4.91 -0.19
CA PHE A 35 -3.28 -4.69 0.77
C PHE A 35 -4.09 -5.99 0.88
N ASP A 36 -3.98 -6.64 2.03
CA ASP A 36 -4.83 -7.76 2.43
C ASP A 36 -6.16 -7.19 2.94
N VAL A 37 -7.07 -7.00 2.00
CA VAL A 37 -8.41 -6.44 2.24
C VAL A 37 -9.21 -7.38 3.14
N LYS A 38 -8.99 -8.70 3.04
CA LYS A 38 -9.64 -9.67 3.93
C LYS A 38 -9.15 -9.50 5.36
N ALA A 39 -7.84 -9.44 5.59
CA ALA A 39 -7.28 -9.19 6.92
C ALA A 39 -7.77 -7.85 7.49
N PHE A 40 -7.87 -6.81 6.65
CA PHE A 40 -8.50 -5.54 7.05
C PHE A 40 -9.96 -5.72 7.47
N HIS A 41 -10.79 -6.42 6.69
CA HIS A 41 -12.20 -6.67 7.04
C HIS A 41 -12.35 -7.42 8.37
N GLU A 42 -11.42 -8.31 8.68
CA GLU A 42 -11.42 -9.10 9.91
C GLU A 42 -10.83 -8.33 11.12
N SER A 43 -10.07 -7.28 10.84
CA SER A 43 -9.40 -6.39 11.80
C SER A 43 -10.40 -5.55 12.62
N ARG A 44 -10.03 -5.18 13.86
CA ARG A 44 -10.79 -4.25 14.70
C ARG A 44 -10.96 -2.89 14.00
N MET A 45 -9.86 -2.35 13.47
CA MET A 45 -9.88 -1.10 12.71
C MET A 45 -10.84 -1.21 11.52
N GLY A 46 -10.76 -2.27 10.71
CA GLY A 46 -11.63 -2.43 9.56
C GLY A 46 -13.10 -2.64 9.95
N LYS A 47 -13.41 -3.49 10.94
CA LYS A 47 -14.78 -3.66 11.45
C LYS A 47 -15.39 -2.35 11.91
N PHE A 48 -14.61 -1.52 12.60
CA PHE A 48 -15.07 -0.20 13.02
C PHE A 48 -15.35 0.72 11.82
N ILE A 49 -14.42 0.83 10.87
CA ILE A 49 -14.59 1.65 9.67
C ILE A 49 -15.77 1.18 8.81
N PHE A 50 -15.91 -0.12 8.57
CA PHE A 50 -17.05 -0.67 7.84
C PHE A 50 -18.37 -0.49 8.57
N GLY A 51 -18.37 -0.62 9.91
CA GLY A 51 -19.53 -0.27 10.73
C GLY A 51 -19.99 1.16 10.49
N LYS A 52 -19.05 2.12 10.48
CA LYS A 52 -19.33 3.53 10.20
C LYS A 52 -19.77 3.80 8.76
N MET A 53 -19.18 3.12 7.78
CA MET A 53 -19.59 3.24 6.38
C MET A 53 -21.00 2.72 6.13
N ASN A 54 -21.38 1.63 6.80
CA ASN A 54 -22.71 1.02 6.65
C ASN A 54 -23.83 1.89 7.25
N GLU A 55 -23.50 2.84 8.14
CA GLU A 55 -24.45 3.84 8.65
C GLU A 55 -24.87 4.86 7.58
N ASP A 56 -24.15 4.99 6.45
CA ASP A 56 -24.49 5.88 5.33
C ASP A 56 -25.16 5.10 4.18
N PRO A 57 -26.50 5.23 3.98
CA PRO A 57 -27.21 4.53 2.91
C PRO A 57 -26.69 4.85 1.50
N ASN A 58 -26.12 6.03 1.29
CA ASN A 58 -25.57 6.43 -0.01
C ASN A 58 -24.34 5.60 -0.39
N ILE A 59 -23.51 5.24 0.59
CA ILE A 59 -22.34 4.38 0.37
C ILE A 59 -22.82 2.98 -0.05
N ASN A 60 -23.78 2.42 0.67
CA ASN A 60 -24.35 1.10 0.35
C ASN A 60 -24.97 1.06 -1.06
N GLN A 61 -25.71 2.11 -1.44
CA GLN A 61 -26.28 2.22 -2.79
C GLN A 61 -25.19 2.28 -3.87
N LYS A 62 -24.11 3.04 -3.66
CA LYS A 62 -22.99 3.11 -4.61
C LYS A 62 -22.26 1.77 -4.75
N MET A 63 -22.02 1.07 -3.64
CA MET A 63 -21.40 -0.26 -3.67
C MET A 63 -22.28 -1.29 -4.40
N LEU A 64 -23.59 -1.28 -4.14
CA LEU A 64 -24.55 -2.11 -4.87
C LEU A 64 -24.61 -1.74 -6.35
N GLY A 65 -24.52 -0.45 -6.69
CA GLY A 65 -24.44 0.03 -8.06
C GLY A 65 -23.22 -0.53 -8.80
N LEU A 66 -22.03 -0.49 -8.18
CA LEU A 66 -20.81 -1.07 -8.76
C LEU A 66 -20.93 -2.57 -8.98
N LYS A 67 -21.50 -3.28 -8.01
CA LYS A 67 -21.75 -4.72 -8.11
C LYS A 67 -22.72 -5.05 -9.23
N ASN A 68 -23.85 -4.35 -9.30
CA ASN A 68 -24.91 -4.64 -10.25
C ASN A 68 -24.59 -4.19 -11.67
N ALA A 69 -23.84 -3.09 -11.84
CA ALA A 69 -23.48 -2.58 -13.16
C ALA A 69 -22.23 -3.26 -13.73
N PHE A 70 -21.16 -3.34 -12.93
CA PHE A 70 -19.83 -3.77 -13.40
C PHE A 70 -19.39 -5.13 -12.85
N GLY A 71 -20.20 -5.77 -12.00
CA GLY A 71 -19.83 -7.02 -11.37
C GLY A 71 -18.75 -6.87 -10.30
N VAL A 72 -18.56 -5.67 -9.72
CA VAL A 72 -17.52 -5.39 -8.72
C VAL A 72 -18.13 -5.26 -7.33
N ASP A 73 -17.99 -6.32 -6.52
CA ASP A 73 -18.38 -6.39 -5.11
C ASP A 73 -17.19 -6.04 -4.21
N LEU A 74 -17.08 -4.76 -3.83
CA LEU A 74 -15.98 -4.24 -3.02
C LEU A 74 -15.80 -4.98 -1.68
N LEU A 75 -16.89 -5.45 -1.08
CA LEU A 75 -16.86 -6.17 0.21
C LEU A 75 -16.29 -7.59 0.07
N LYS A 76 -16.25 -8.12 -1.15
CA LYS A 76 -15.70 -9.45 -1.45
C LYS A 76 -14.30 -9.40 -2.06
N ILE A 77 -13.74 -8.21 -2.25
CA ILE A 77 -12.32 -8.06 -2.60
C ILE A 77 -11.52 -8.60 -1.42
N ARG A 78 -10.60 -9.52 -1.71
CA ARG A 78 -9.74 -10.15 -0.70
C ARG A 78 -8.36 -9.52 -0.66
N GLU A 79 -7.86 -9.09 -1.82
CA GLU A 79 -6.48 -8.63 -1.95
C GLU A 79 -6.35 -7.64 -3.11
N ILE A 80 -5.59 -6.58 -2.88
CA ILE A 80 -5.16 -5.63 -3.90
C ILE A 80 -3.64 -5.53 -3.85
N SER A 81 -3.00 -5.58 -5.00
CA SER A 81 -1.58 -5.25 -5.13
C SER A 81 -1.35 -4.34 -6.31
N ALA A 82 -0.37 -3.46 -6.22
CA ALA A 82 0.05 -2.67 -7.36
C ALA A 82 1.56 -2.43 -7.34
N PHE A 83 2.13 -2.18 -8.50
CA PHE A 83 3.56 -1.99 -8.66
C PHE A 83 3.86 -1.24 -9.96
N GLY A 84 5.06 -0.69 -10.04
CA GLY A 84 5.50 0.00 -11.25
C GLY A 84 6.91 0.55 -11.16
N SER A 85 7.40 1.09 -12.28
CA SER A 85 8.71 1.74 -12.32
C SER A 85 8.68 3.17 -11.77
N GLY A 86 7.49 3.78 -11.68
CA GLY A 86 7.32 5.20 -11.34
C GLY A 86 7.44 6.13 -12.55
N GLU A 87 7.76 5.60 -13.73
CA GLU A 87 7.61 6.33 -14.98
C GLU A 87 6.13 6.47 -15.37
N LYS A 88 5.84 7.46 -16.20
CA LYS A 88 4.49 7.71 -16.69
C LYS A 88 3.98 6.47 -17.44
N ASP A 89 2.74 6.07 -17.14
CA ASP A 89 2.07 4.93 -17.78
C ASP A 89 2.82 3.59 -17.60
N MET A 90 3.56 3.45 -16.50
CA MET A 90 4.33 2.25 -16.14
C MET A 90 3.89 1.63 -14.81
N GLY A 91 2.58 1.45 -14.63
CA GLY A 91 1.97 0.84 -13.45
C GLY A 91 1.07 -0.36 -13.79
N THR A 92 1.00 -1.30 -12.85
CA THR A 92 0.09 -2.45 -12.90
C THR A 92 -0.53 -2.68 -11.53
N ALA A 93 -1.79 -3.09 -11.51
CA ALA A 93 -2.53 -3.48 -10.33
C ALA A 93 -3.18 -4.86 -10.54
N LEU A 94 -3.20 -5.68 -9.49
CA LEU A 94 -3.90 -6.95 -9.43
C LEU A 94 -4.97 -6.84 -8.34
N ILE A 95 -6.20 -7.21 -8.68
CA ILE A 95 -7.35 -7.19 -7.79
C ILE A 95 -7.89 -8.62 -7.72
N ARG A 96 -7.96 -9.19 -6.52
CA ARG A 96 -8.41 -10.56 -6.31
C ARG A 96 -9.62 -10.62 -5.40
N GLY A 97 -10.63 -11.39 -5.83
CA GLY A 97 -11.91 -11.50 -5.16
C GLY A 97 -12.86 -10.36 -5.50
N GLY A 98 -14.16 -10.61 -5.34
CA GLY A 98 -15.20 -9.60 -5.53
C GLY A 98 -15.43 -9.17 -6.98
N ILE A 99 -14.76 -9.77 -7.96
CA ILE A 99 -15.03 -9.50 -9.39
C ILE A 99 -15.97 -10.57 -9.96
N ASN A 100 -16.86 -10.19 -10.87
CA ASN A 100 -17.54 -11.09 -11.79
C ASN A 100 -16.92 -10.85 -13.17
N SER A 101 -15.93 -11.66 -13.53
CA SER A 101 -15.17 -11.43 -14.77
C SER A 101 -16.08 -11.39 -15.98
N LYS A 102 -17.04 -12.31 -16.12
CA LYS A 102 -17.97 -12.36 -17.26
C LYS A 102 -18.78 -11.07 -17.44
N GLN A 103 -19.23 -10.48 -16.34
CA GLN A 103 -19.98 -9.23 -16.41
C GLN A 103 -19.07 -8.05 -16.80
N LEU A 104 -17.86 -8.02 -16.25
CA LEU A 104 -16.86 -7.01 -16.60
C LEU A 104 -16.42 -7.13 -18.07
N GLU A 105 -16.27 -8.36 -18.58
CA GLU A 105 -16.02 -8.65 -19.99
C GLU A 105 -17.16 -8.15 -20.87
N GLY A 106 -18.41 -8.46 -20.49
CA GLY A 106 -19.59 -7.96 -21.18
C GLY A 106 -19.59 -6.43 -21.27
N PHE A 107 -19.25 -5.74 -20.19
CA PHE A 107 -19.11 -4.28 -20.19
C PHE A 107 -17.98 -3.79 -21.10
N ALA A 108 -16.80 -4.42 -21.06
CA ALA A 108 -15.67 -4.05 -21.90
C ALA A 108 -16.00 -4.22 -23.40
N SER A 109 -16.75 -5.27 -23.75
CA SER A 109 -17.19 -5.54 -25.13
C SER A 109 -18.25 -4.57 -25.66
N LEU A 110 -18.93 -3.79 -24.80
CA LEU A 110 -19.87 -2.74 -25.25
C LEU A 110 -19.17 -1.51 -25.82
N ASN A 111 -17.86 -1.41 -25.69
CA ASN A 111 -17.08 -0.29 -26.19
C ASN A 111 -16.36 -0.70 -27.48
N ASP A 112 -16.84 -0.19 -28.61
CA ASP A 112 -16.32 -0.47 -29.96
C ASP A 112 -14.84 -0.11 -30.15
N LYS A 113 -14.25 0.64 -29.21
CA LYS A 113 -12.84 1.05 -29.22
C LYS A 113 -11.94 0.15 -28.37
N VAL A 114 -12.47 -0.96 -27.85
CA VAL A 114 -11.70 -1.94 -27.10
C VAL A 114 -11.11 -2.95 -28.05
N GLU A 115 -9.79 -3.06 -28.01
CA GLU A 115 -9.08 -4.14 -28.68
C GLU A 115 -9.15 -5.39 -27.80
N ILE A 116 -9.77 -6.44 -28.31
CA ILE A 116 -9.85 -7.75 -27.63
C ILE A 116 -8.72 -8.63 -28.17
N GLY A 117 -7.98 -9.25 -27.28
CA GLY A 117 -6.94 -10.22 -27.64
C GLY A 117 -6.77 -11.29 -26.58
N ASP A 118 -5.85 -12.22 -26.83
CA ASP A 118 -5.58 -13.35 -25.94
C ASP A 118 -4.10 -13.40 -25.56
N LYS A 119 -3.82 -13.80 -24.32
CA LYS A 119 -2.47 -14.09 -23.83
C LYS A 119 -2.46 -15.42 -23.11
N GLY A 120 -2.02 -16.47 -23.80
CA GLY A 120 -2.18 -17.84 -23.30
C GLY A 120 -3.66 -18.23 -23.33
N ASP A 121 -4.19 -18.68 -22.20
CA ASP A 121 -5.60 -19.03 -21.97
C ASP A 121 -6.44 -17.86 -21.43
N LYS A 122 -5.86 -16.65 -21.35
CA LYS A 122 -6.49 -15.48 -20.74
C LYS A 122 -6.86 -14.42 -21.77
N LYS A 123 -8.12 -13.97 -21.71
CA LYS A 123 -8.58 -12.81 -22.48
C LYS A 123 -8.01 -11.51 -21.94
N THR A 124 -7.71 -10.61 -22.86
CA THR A 124 -7.20 -9.26 -22.62
C THR A 124 -8.03 -8.24 -23.37
N TYR A 125 -8.20 -7.07 -22.77
CA TYR A 125 -9.00 -5.96 -23.25
C TYR A 125 -8.15 -4.69 -23.17
N THR A 126 -7.74 -4.16 -24.31
CA THR A 126 -6.92 -2.95 -24.38
C THR A 126 -7.80 -1.75 -24.74
N LEU A 127 -7.76 -0.73 -23.87
CA LEU A 127 -8.46 0.53 -24.04
C LEU A 127 -7.45 1.63 -24.40
N LYS A 128 -7.94 2.79 -24.87
CA LYS A 128 -7.08 3.98 -25.12
C LYS A 128 -6.19 4.36 -23.93
N LYS A 129 -6.66 4.11 -22.70
CA LYS A 129 -5.94 4.39 -21.45
C LYS A 129 -5.96 3.16 -20.54
N GLY A 130 -5.09 2.20 -20.83
CA GLY A 130 -4.90 1.03 -20.00
C GLY A 130 -5.32 -0.27 -20.66
N SER A 131 -5.04 -1.38 -19.99
CA SER A 131 -5.39 -2.72 -20.43
C SER A 131 -5.86 -3.53 -19.23
N LEU A 132 -6.88 -4.35 -19.45
CA LEU A 132 -7.50 -5.23 -18.47
C LEU A 132 -7.29 -6.69 -18.91
N GLY A 133 -6.94 -7.57 -17.99
CA GLY A 133 -6.84 -9.00 -18.24
C GLY A 133 -7.49 -9.81 -17.14
N ILE A 134 -8.13 -10.91 -17.50
CA ILE A 134 -8.79 -11.79 -16.54
C ILE A 134 -7.76 -12.74 -15.93
N LEU A 135 -7.61 -12.72 -14.60
CA LEU A 135 -6.74 -13.65 -13.87
C LEU A 135 -7.47 -14.94 -13.51
N SER A 136 -8.73 -14.81 -13.10
CA SER A 136 -9.67 -15.89 -12.76
C SER A 136 -11.11 -15.37 -12.86
N GLY A 137 -12.10 -16.22 -12.60
CA GLY A 137 -13.52 -15.82 -12.56
C GLY A 137 -13.83 -14.66 -11.61
N ASP A 138 -12.98 -14.46 -10.59
CA ASP A 138 -13.16 -13.45 -9.54
C ASP A 138 -12.00 -12.47 -9.37
N SER A 139 -11.05 -12.45 -10.31
CA SER A 139 -9.82 -11.67 -10.18
C SER A 139 -9.37 -11.11 -11.53
N VAL A 140 -8.78 -9.91 -11.51
CA VAL A 140 -8.34 -9.19 -12.70
C VAL A 140 -6.98 -8.53 -12.51
N ALA A 141 -6.27 -8.33 -13.61
CA ALA A 141 -5.10 -7.47 -13.71
C ALA A 141 -5.46 -6.24 -14.54
N VAL A 142 -5.03 -5.07 -14.07
CA VAL A 142 -5.18 -3.79 -14.78
C VAL A 142 -3.78 -3.20 -14.93
N ALA A 143 -3.40 -2.83 -16.13
CA ALA A 143 -2.11 -2.20 -16.39
C ALA A 143 -2.27 -0.94 -17.24
N SER A 144 -1.28 -0.05 -17.18
CA SER A 144 -1.27 1.18 -17.98
C SER A 144 -1.18 0.94 -19.48
N ASN A 145 -0.63 -0.20 -19.91
CA ASN A 145 -0.53 -0.59 -21.31
C ASN A 145 -0.55 -2.13 -21.48
N LYS A 146 -0.64 -2.58 -22.73
CA LYS A 146 -0.74 -4.00 -23.08
C LYS A 146 0.49 -4.81 -22.67
N GLU A 147 1.69 -4.27 -22.87
CA GLU A 147 2.95 -4.97 -22.55
C GLU A 147 3.07 -5.30 -21.07
N LEU A 148 2.73 -4.34 -20.20
CA LEU A 148 2.71 -4.52 -18.76
C LEU A 148 1.63 -5.52 -18.32
N LEU A 149 0.45 -5.48 -18.94
CA LEU A 149 -0.59 -6.46 -18.66
C LEU A 149 -0.08 -7.87 -18.98
N GLU A 150 0.54 -8.05 -20.15
CA GLU A 150 1.07 -9.36 -20.56
C GLU A 150 2.13 -9.89 -19.57
N GLU A 151 3.01 -9.01 -19.05
CA GLU A 151 3.97 -9.38 -18.01
C GLU A 151 3.29 -9.82 -16.70
N ALA A 152 2.20 -9.17 -16.31
CA ALA A 152 1.45 -9.55 -15.11
C ALA A 152 0.66 -10.85 -15.27
N LEU A 153 0.17 -11.15 -16.47
CA LEU A 153 -0.58 -12.39 -16.75
C LEU A 153 0.33 -13.61 -16.84
N ILE A 154 1.52 -13.45 -17.43
CA ILE A 154 2.55 -14.48 -17.60
C ILE A 154 3.91 -13.88 -17.19
N PRO A 155 4.28 -13.95 -15.91
CA PRO A 155 5.54 -13.40 -15.42
C PRO A 155 6.73 -14.07 -16.10
N LYS A 156 7.52 -13.29 -16.85
CA LYS A 156 8.63 -13.81 -17.68
C LYS A 156 9.78 -14.44 -16.88
N ASN A 157 9.85 -14.31 -15.55
CA ASN A 157 11.05 -14.62 -14.78
C ASN A 157 10.80 -15.19 -13.38
N ALA A 158 10.18 -16.37 -13.25
CA ALA A 158 10.10 -17.08 -11.95
C ALA A 158 11.46 -17.61 -11.41
N LYS A 159 12.58 -17.45 -12.16
CA LYS A 159 13.91 -18.00 -11.82
C LYS A 159 15.01 -16.94 -11.62
N LYS A 160 14.70 -15.65 -11.64
CA LYS A 160 15.72 -14.59 -11.42
C LYS A 160 15.86 -14.25 -9.94
N LYS A 161 17.04 -13.75 -9.58
CA LYS A 161 17.33 -13.18 -8.26
C LYS A 161 16.36 -12.01 -8.02
N PRO A 162 15.66 -11.96 -6.87
CA PRO A 162 14.68 -10.91 -6.58
C PRO A 162 15.32 -9.53 -6.66
N SER A 163 14.55 -8.54 -7.12
CA SER A 163 14.99 -7.15 -7.15
C SER A 163 15.51 -6.67 -5.79
N PRO A 164 16.40 -5.65 -5.75
CA PRO A 164 16.88 -5.11 -4.48
C PRO A 164 15.77 -4.63 -3.54
N LEU A 165 14.67 -4.10 -4.10
CA LEU A 165 13.51 -3.67 -3.31
C LEU A 165 12.76 -4.88 -2.74
N HIS A 166 12.53 -5.91 -3.55
CA HIS A 166 11.88 -7.14 -3.11
C HIS A 166 12.71 -7.82 -2.01
N SER A 167 14.02 -7.92 -2.21
CA SER A 167 14.97 -8.46 -1.23
C SER A 167 14.93 -7.68 0.08
N PHE A 168 14.85 -6.34 0.02
CA PHE A 168 14.73 -5.49 1.20
C PHE A 168 13.44 -5.77 1.98
N VAL A 169 12.28 -5.78 1.32
CA VAL A 169 10.98 -6.07 1.97
C VAL A 169 10.95 -7.45 2.63
N HIS A 170 11.57 -8.45 2.00
CA HIS A 170 11.65 -9.81 2.54
C HIS A 170 12.67 -9.95 3.68
N SER A 171 13.69 -9.09 3.71
CA SER A 171 14.67 -9.08 4.80
C SER A 171 14.12 -8.50 6.12
N ILE A 172 13.04 -7.73 6.06
CA ILE A 172 12.43 -7.13 7.24
C ILE A 172 11.66 -8.21 8.01
N LYS A 173 12.06 -8.46 9.26
CA LYS A 173 11.36 -9.37 10.15
C LYS A 173 9.99 -8.80 10.50
N LYS A 174 8.93 -9.50 10.07
CA LYS A 174 7.53 -9.18 10.37
C LYS A 174 7.08 -10.08 11.52
N GLU A 175 6.61 -9.47 12.60
CA GLU A 175 6.02 -10.22 13.73
C GLU A 175 4.66 -10.83 13.33
N GLU A 176 3.89 -10.08 12.55
CA GLU A 176 2.57 -10.46 12.05
C GLU A 176 2.47 -10.15 10.56
N ALA A 177 1.52 -10.79 9.88
CA ALA A 177 1.25 -10.49 8.49
C ALA A 177 0.66 -9.06 8.38
N PRO A 178 1.27 -8.16 7.60
CA PRO A 178 0.78 -6.79 7.47
C PRO A 178 -0.56 -6.77 6.75
N ILE A 179 -1.50 -5.98 7.27
CA ILE A 179 -2.75 -5.65 6.58
C ILE A 179 -2.42 -4.92 5.28
N MET A 180 -1.55 -3.92 5.35
CA MET A 180 -1.10 -3.18 4.18
C MET A 180 0.41 -2.95 4.27
N TRP A 181 1.08 -2.98 3.13
CA TRP A 181 2.43 -2.47 3.04
C TRP A 181 2.72 -1.81 1.70
N PHE A 182 3.63 -0.85 1.75
CA PHE A 182 4.17 -0.13 0.61
C PHE A 182 5.70 -0.16 0.68
N ALA A 183 6.36 -0.28 -0.46
CA ALA A 183 7.80 -0.17 -0.53
C ALA A 183 8.23 0.57 -1.80
N ALA A 184 9.31 1.33 -1.72
CA ALA A 184 9.87 2.05 -2.85
C ALA A 184 11.38 2.09 -2.84
N ASN A 185 11.98 2.09 -4.03
CA ASN A 185 13.36 2.48 -4.27
C ASN A 185 13.43 4.00 -4.34
N VAL A 186 13.71 4.59 -3.18
CA VAL A 186 13.72 6.03 -2.92
C VAL A 186 14.67 6.77 -3.85
N LEU A 187 15.85 6.20 -4.14
CA LEU A 187 16.83 6.79 -5.06
C LEU A 187 16.30 6.87 -6.49
N LYS A 188 15.70 5.79 -6.99
CA LYS A 188 15.15 5.76 -8.35
C LYS A 188 13.95 6.69 -8.50
N VAL A 189 13.05 6.72 -7.51
CA VAL A 189 11.92 7.65 -7.50
C VAL A 189 12.39 9.11 -7.50
N ASN A 190 13.40 9.45 -6.70
CA ASN A 190 13.97 10.80 -6.68
C ASN A 190 14.61 11.19 -8.02
N ARG A 191 15.34 10.27 -8.67
CA ARG A 191 15.91 10.50 -10.00
C ARG A 191 14.83 10.75 -11.06
N LEU A 192 13.73 10.00 -11.01
CA LEU A 192 12.59 10.20 -11.91
C LEU A 192 11.92 11.55 -11.67
N GLN A 193 11.71 11.94 -10.41
CA GLN A 193 11.16 13.25 -10.08
C GLN A 193 12.02 14.39 -10.64
N ASN A 194 13.34 14.30 -10.50
CA ASN A 194 14.26 15.31 -11.02
C ASN A 194 14.27 15.35 -12.55
N LYS A 195 14.17 14.19 -13.22
CA LYS A 195 14.03 14.13 -14.67
C LYS A 195 12.75 14.80 -15.16
N ILE A 196 11.61 14.51 -14.52
CA ILE A 196 10.32 15.13 -14.85
C ILE A 196 10.36 16.65 -14.67
N LYS A 197 11.00 17.14 -13.61
CA LYS A 197 11.19 18.59 -13.40
C LYS A 197 12.08 19.21 -14.49
N ALA A 198 13.17 18.54 -14.86
CA ALA A 198 14.06 19.00 -15.91
C ALA A 198 13.37 19.05 -17.29
N ASP A 199 12.51 18.07 -17.59
CA ASP A 199 11.74 18.03 -18.84
C ASP A 199 10.66 19.14 -18.90
N GLN A 200 10.30 19.76 -17.77
CA GLN A 200 9.35 20.88 -17.67
C GLN A 200 10.03 22.27 -17.73
N GLU A 201 11.34 22.37 -17.53
CA GLU A 201 12.08 23.63 -17.49
C GLU A 201 12.89 23.84 -18.78
N THR A 202 12.52 24.86 -19.55
CA THR A 202 13.00 25.07 -20.93
C THR A 202 14.43 25.60 -21.07
N THR A 203 15.14 25.96 -19.99
CA THR A 203 16.55 26.38 -20.09
C THR A 203 17.46 25.88 -18.96
N PRO A 204 18.74 25.57 -19.25
CA PRO A 204 19.73 25.17 -18.24
C PRO A 204 19.89 26.14 -17.06
N LYS A 205 19.64 27.43 -17.26
CA LYS A 205 19.64 28.45 -16.19
C LYS A 205 18.47 28.30 -15.24
N GLN A 206 17.25 28.08 -15.76
CA GLN A 206 16.05 27.86 -14.95
C GLN A 206 16.16 26.56 -14.15
N LEU A 207 16.76 25.52 -14.73
CA LEU A 207 17.09 24.26 -14.06
C LEU A 207 18.13 24.43 -12.96
N ALA A 208 19.20 25.17 -13.21
CA ALA A 208 20.20 25.46 -12.18
C ALA A 208 19.62 26.29 -11.02
N GLU A 209 18.73 27.22 -11.33
CA GLU A 209 18.07 28.11 -10.36
C GLU A 209 16.98 27.37 -9.56
N SER A 210 16.21 26.46 -10.18
CA SER A 210 15.22 25.61 -9.50
C SER A 210 15.88 24.56 -8.60
N ILE A 211 16.98 23.94 -9.06
CA ILE A 211 17.83 23.06 -8.26
C ILE A 211 18.39 23.84 -7.07
N SER A 212 18.97 25.02 -7.30
CA SER A 212 19.50 25.91 -6.24
C SER A 212 18.42 26.34 -5.23
N LYS A 213 17.22 26.70 -5.70
CA LYS A 213 16.10 27.12 -4.84
C LYS A 213 15.49 25.94 -4.06
N SER A 214 15.50 24.73 -4.64
CA SER A 214 15.12 23.49 -3.94
C SER A 214 16.14 23.07 -2.88
N LEU A 215 17.44 23.25 -3.16
CA LEU A 215 18.53 23.04 -2.21
C LEU A 215 18.43 23.98 -0.99
N ASN A 216 17.89 25.18 -1.16
CA ASN A 216 17.73 26.17 -0.08
C ASN A 216 16.47 25.96 0.80
N SER A 217 15.50 25.13 0.40
CA SER A 217 14.22 24.98 1.13
C SER A 217 13.92 23.58 1.68
N VAL A 218 14.71 22.55 1.36
CA VAL A 218 14.46 21.19 1.87
C VAL A 218 15.76 20.44 2.16
N MET A 219 16.44 20.78 3.26
CA MET A 219 17.61 20.00 3.71
C MET A 219 17.24 18.59 4.18
N ALA A 220 16.08 18.37 4.83
CA ALA A 220 15.75 17.05 5.38
C ALA A 220 15.34 16.03 4.29
N GLY A 221 14.45 16.43 3.39
CA GLY A 221 13.94 15.56 2.33
C GLY A 221 15.03 15.11 1.36
N GLU A 222 15.84 16.03 0.83
CA GLU A 222 16.89 15.65 -0.13
C GLU A 222 17.98 14.76 0.47
N ILE A 223 18.34 14.97 1.75
CA ILE A 223 19.32 14.13 2.44
C ILE A 223 18.76 12.72 2.62
N LEU A 224 17.47 12.58 2.99
CA LEU A 224 16.78 11.29 3.02
C LEU A 224 16.81 10.63 1.62
N PHE A 225 16.43 11.35 0.57
CA PHE A 225 16.36 10.79 -0.78
C PHE A 225 17.72 10.44 -1.40
N LYS A 226 18.82 11.05 -0.96
CA LYS A 226 20.19 10.78 -1.46
C LYS A 226 20.91 9.69 -0.66
N LYS A 227 20.59 9.48 0.62
CA LYS A 227 21.30 8.56 1.52
C LYS A 227 20.60 7.22 1.74
N PHE A 228 19.30 7.11 1.42
CA PHE A 228 18.53 5.87 1.57
C PHE A 228 18.18 5.26 0.22
N ARG A 229 18.43 3.96 0.09
CA ARG A 229 18.18 3.19 -1.13
C ARG A 229 16.73 2.80 -1.26
N ASN A 230 16.16 2.26 -0.20
CA ASN A 230 14.80 1.75 -0.16
C ASN A 230 14.07 2.23 1.09
N MET A 231 12.76 2.35 0.98
CA MET A 231 11.83 2.60 2.09
C MET A 231 10.75 1.52 2.05
N ALA A 232 10.29 1.09 3.22
CA ALA A 232 9.11 0.25 3.35
C ALA A 232 8.23 0.75 4.51
N PHE A 233 6.92 0.73 4.31
CA PHE A 233 5.88 1.07 5.26
C PHE A 233 5.00 -0.16 5.45
N PHE A 234 4.70 -0.52 6.69
CA PHE A 234 3.79 -1.61 7.03
C PHE A 234 2.74 -1.09 8.01
N LEU A 235 1.51 -1.53 7.79
CA LEU A 235 0.37 -1.32 8.68
C LEU A 235 -0.15 -2.69 9.09
N ASP A 236 -0.12 -2.95 10.39
CA ASP A 236 -0.78 -4.08 11.02
C ASP A 236 -1.52 -3.61 12.28
N GLU A 237 -2.12 -4.52 13.02
CA GLU A 237 -2.74 -4.20 14.29
C GLU A 237 -2.54 -5.35 15.28
N THR A 238 -2.43 -5.00 16.55
CA THR A 238 -2.60 -5.94 17.65
C THR A 238 -4.00 -5.76 18.26
N ASN A 239 -4.31 -6.55 19.30
CA ASN A 239 -5.55 -6.41 20.05
C ASN A 239 -5.80 -4.99 20.57
N ASP A 240 -4.72 -4.28 20.95
CA ASP A 240 -4.80 -3.00 21.66
C ASP A 240 -4.38 -1.79 20.81
N HIS A 241 -3.55 -1.99 19.78
CA HIS A 241 -2.96 -0.90 19.02
C HIS A 241 -2.97 -1.16 17.51
N ILE A 242 -3.19 -0.10 16.74
CA ILE A 242 -2.78 -0.03 15.34
C ILE A 242 -1.26 0.16 15.32
N ARG A 243 -0.56 -0.60 14.50
CA ARG A 243 0.89 -0.57 14.42
C ARG A 243 1.33 -0.13 13.03
N ILE A 244 2.12 0.92 13.00
CA ILE A 244 2.75 1.46 11.80
C ILE A 244 4.25 1.23 11.90
N LYS A 245 4.85 0.57 10.93
CA LYS A 245 6.29 0.35 10.86
C LYS A 245 6.86 1.00 9.61
N VAL A 246 7.87 1.85 9.79
CA VAL A 246 8.61 2.48 8.69
C VAL A 246 10.05 2.01 8.73
N TYR A 247 10.55 1.46 7.64
CA TYR A 247 11.93 1.02 7.49
C TYR A 247 12.63 1.80 6.38
N LEU A 248 13.86 2.19 6.62
CA LEU A 248 14.76 2.81 5.65
C LEU A 248 16.03 1.97 5.52
N GLN A 249 16.43 1.70 4.29
CA GLN A 249 17.70 1.05 4.00
C GLN A 249 18.76 2.09 3.64
N SER A 250 19.78 2.24 4.48
CA SER A 250 20.90 3.13 4.24
C SER A 250 21.87 2.59 3.19
N ALA A 251 22.74 3.45 2.67
CA ALA A 251 23.84 3.03 1.80
C ALA A 251 24.96 2.30 2.57
N ASN A 252 25.24 2.71 3.81
CA ASN A 252 26.32 2.20 4.66
C ASN A 252 25.93 2.22 6.16
N ASP A 253 26.76 1.59 6.99
CA ASP A 253 26.44 1.38 8.41
C ASP A 253 26.49 2.69 9.23
N GLU A 254 27.37 3.64 8.87
CA GLU A 254 27.46 4.98 9.47
C GLU A 254 26.16 5.78 9.28
N VAL A 255 25.61 5.81 8.05
CA VAL A 255 24.33 6.47 7.76
C VAL A 255 23.18 5.77 8.51
N ALA A 256 23.23 4.45 8.69
CA ALA A 256 22.24 3.74 9.49
C ALA A 256 22.32 4.15 10.96
N GLU A 257 23.51 4.30 11.51
CA GLU A 257 23.70 4.76 12.90
C GLU A 257 23.17 6.19 13.11
N HIS A 258 23.46 7.11 12.20
CA HIS A 258 22.90 8.46 12.27
C HIS A 258 21.37 8.46 12.19
N LEU A 259 20.79 7.65 11.31
CA LEU A 259 19.35 7.54 11.20
C LEU A 259 18.72 6.93 12.45
N GLU A 260 19.34 5.90 13.04
CA GLU A 260 18.90 5.34 14.31
C GLU A 260 18.87 6.41 15.40
N ASN A 261 19.92 7.24 15.49
CA ASN A 261 19.99 8.33 16.46
C ASN A 261 18.90 9.38 16.22
N ILE A 262 18.60 9.73 14.97
CA ILE A 262 17.49 10.63 14.61
C ILE A 262 16.14 10.03 15.02
N PHE A 263 15.90 8.75 14.71
CA PHE A 263 14.64 8.11 15.08
C PHE A 263 14.49 7.97 16.60
N ARG A 264 15.58 7.72 17.33
CA ARG A 264 15.58 7.66 18.80
C ARG A 264 15.37 9.01 19.45
N SER A 265 15.83 10.10 18.83
CA SER A 265 15.62 11.47 19.32
C SER A 265 14.26 12.05 18.92
N TRP A 266 13.59 11.46 17.94
CA TRP A 266 12.30 11.92 17.42
C TRP A 266 11.23 12.15 18.51
N PRO A 267 11.01 11.23 19.48
CA PRO A 267 10.05 11.47 20.55
C PRO A 267 10.41 12.70 21.41
N SER A 268 11.69 12.91 21.68
CA SER A 268 12.16 14.08 22.44
C SER A 268 11.97 15.38 21.66
N LEU A 269 12.23 15.37 20.34
CA LEU A 269 11.98 16.53 19.48
C LEU A 269 10.50 16.88 19.43
N LEU A 270 9.61 15.88 19.35
CA LEU A 270 8.17 16.10 19.39
C LEU A 270 7.71 16.62 20.76
N ALA A 271 8.32 16.16 21.87
CA ALA A 271 8.03 16.70 23.19
C ALA A 271 8.46 18.17 23.35
N LEU A 272 9.48 18.63 22.62
CA LEU A 272 9.85 20.06 22.62
C LEU A 272 8.85 20.93 21.86
N THR A 273 7.99 20.34 21.04
CA THR A 273 6.88 21.04 20.37
C THR A 273 5.59 21.06 21.19
N ASP A 274 5.62 20.55 22.42
CA ASP A 274 4.47 20.55 23.33
C ASP A 274 3.95 21.98 23.55
N GLY A 275 2.65 22.17 23.37
CA GLY A 275 1.98 23.48 23.44
C GLY A 275 2.06 24.32 22.17
N VAL A 276 2.79 23.89 21.13
CA VAL A 276 2.83 24.57 19.83
C VAL A 276 1.65 24.15 18.95
N ASN A 277 1.26 22.87 19.01
CA ASN A 277 0.12 22.34 18.27
C ASN A 277 -0.72 21.41 19.18
N PRO A 278 -1.86 21.89 19.70
CA PRO A 278 -2.72 21.11 20.59
C PRO A 278 -3.21 19.78 20.00
N GLU A 279 -3.41 19.71 18.68
CA GLU A 279 -3.82 18.46 18.01
C GLU A 279 -2.68 17.43 18.02
N LEU A 280 -1.44 17.89 17.81
CA LEU A 280 -0.25 17.04 17.88
C LEU A 280 -0.02 16.55 19.30
N ASP A 281 -0.15 17.43 20.30
CA ASP A 281 0.02 17.10 21.72
C ASP A 281 -0.99 16.03 22.17
N GLU A 282 -2.22 16.11 21.67
CA GLU A 282 -3.25 15.10 21.92
C GLU A 282 -2.87 13.75 21.32
N VAL A 283 -2.44 13.72 20.05
CA VAL A 283 -1.99 12.49 19.38
C VAL A 283 -0.82 11.85 20.13
N MET A 284 0.15 12.66 20.57
CA MET A 284 1.37 12.17 21.22
C MET A 284 1.11 11.43 22.53
N LYS A 285 0.02 11.73 23.24
CA LYS A 285 -0.40 11.00 24.45
C LYS A 285 -0.80 9.55 24.17
N HIS A 286 -1.14 9.24 22.93
CA HIS A 286 -1.65 7.94 22.50
C HIS A 286 -0.69 7.18 21.58
N VAL A 287 0.53 7.69 21.41
CA VAL A 287 1.54 7.11 20.53
C VAL A 287 2.73 6.58 21.32
N LYS A 288 3.15 5.35 21.01
CA LYS A 288 4.44 4.79 21.49
C LYS A 288 5.37 4.57 20.32
N PHE A 289 6.64 4.90 20.51
CA PHE A 289 7.69 4.73 19.51
C PHE A 289 8.66 3.64 19.93
N SER A 290 9.13 2.84 18.99
CA SER A 290 10.32 2.01 19.16
C SER A 290 11.18 2.07 17.91
N VAL A 291 12.49 1.95 18.09
CA VAL A 291 13.47 2.01 17.01
C VAL A 291 14.29 0.73 17.03
N LEU A 292 14.45 0.13 15.86
CA LEU A 292 15.24 -1.08 15.66
C LEU A 292 16.22 -0.84 14.51
N ARG A 293 17.48 -1.23 14.67
CA ARG A 293 18.44 -1.30 13.58
C ARG A 293 18.89 -2.74 13.36
N GLU A 294 18.79 -3.19 12.12
CA GLU A 294 19.32 -4.46 11.63
C GLU A 294 20.30 -4.17 10.49
N LYS A 295 21.60 -4.14 10.79
CA LYS A 295 22.67 -3.75 9.84
C LYS A 295 22.37 -2.36 9.23
N LYS A 296 22.15 -2.31 7.91
CA LYS A 296 21.86 -1.09 7.14
C LYS A 296 20.38 -0.70 7.12
N SER A 297 19.52 -1.50 7.74
CA SER A 297 18.09 -1.24 7.80
C SER A 297 17.74 -0.65 9.16
N VAL A 298 17.12 0.53 9.18
CA VAL A 298 16.65 1.17 10.41
C VAL A 298 15.14 1.27 10.33
N GLY A 299 14.46 0.75 11.35
CA GLY A 299 13.01 0.74 11.48
C GLY A 299 12.54 1.60 12.65
N MET A 300 11.43 2.29 12.46
CA MET A 300 10.64 2.93 13.52
C MET A 300 9.26 2.28 13.55
N THR A 301 8.85 1.82 14.73
CA THR A 301 7.49 1.35 15.00
C THR A 301 6.75 2.42 15.78
N VAL A 302 5.53 2.71 15.34
CA VAL A 302 4.59 3.63 15.96
C VAL A 302 3.36 2.82 16.35
N LEU A 303 3.01 2.81 17.62
CA LEU A 303 1.80 2.17 18.13
C LEU A 303 0.78 3.25 18.45
N LEU A 304 -0.38 3.20 17.80
CA LEU A 304 -1.51 4.10 18.02
C LEU A 304 -2.64 3.32 18.70
N SER A 305 -3.18 3.85 19.79
CA SER A 305 -4.32 3.20 20.46
C SER A 305 -5.56 3.12 19.56
N HIS A 306 -6.23 1.96 19.53
CA HIS A 306 -7.50 1.81 18.82
C HIS A 306 -8.58 2.78 19.32
N SER A 307 -8.69 3.00 20.64
CA SER A 307 -9.72 3.89 21.20
C SER A 307 -9.54 5.35 20.75
N PHE A 308 -8.28 5.80 20.66
CA PHE A 308 -7.96 7.13 20.14
C PHE A 308 -8.32 7.24 18.65
N PHE A 309 -7.93 6.25 17.84
CA PHE A 309 -8.30 6.18 16.43
C PHE A 309 -9.82 6.23 16.22
N GLU A 310 -10.57 5.39 16.93
CA GLU A 310 -12.04 5.32 16.85
C GLU A 310 -12.68 6.67 17.25
N THR A 311 -12.12 7.34 18.25
CA THR A 311 -12.57 8.68 18.68
C THR A 311 -12.37 9.72 17.57
N LYS A 312 -11.17 9.81 17.00
CA LYS A 312 -10.87 10.77 15.93
C LYS A 312 -11.67 10.54 14.66
N VAL A 313 -11.91 9.28 14.28
CA VAL A 313 -12.80 8.98 13.15
C VAL A 313 -14.23 9.45 13.42
N ASN A 314 -14.76 9.23 14.62
CA ASN A 314 -16.10 9.71 14.98
C ASN A 314 -16.20 11.24 14.97
N GLU A 315 -15.19 11.95 15.48
CA GLU A 315 -15.09 13.41 15.45
C GLU A 315 -15.15 13.93 14.00
N GLU A 316 -14.34 13.36 13.11
CA GLU A 316 -14.31 13.74 11.70
C GLU A 316 -15.62 13.44 10.96
N ILE A 317 -16.27 12.31 11.25
CA ILE A 317 -17.60 12.00 10.69
C ILE A 317 -18.64 13.03 11.16
N LYS A 318 -18.64 13.38 12.46
CA LYS A 318 -19.55 14.39 13.01
C LYS A 318 -19.31 15.77 12.38
N LYS A 319 -18.06 16.17 12.23
CA LYS A 319 -17.65 17.43 11.58
C LYS A 319 -18.17 17.50 10.14
N LYS A 320 -18.02 16.42 9.37
CA LYS A 320 -18.55 16.34 7.99
C LYS A 320 -20.08 16.33 7.92
N LYS A 321 -20.77 15.76 8.90
CA LYS A 321 -22.24 15.81 8.97
C LYS A 321 -22.74 17.24 9.22
N LYS A 322 -22.19 17.93 10.22
CA LYS A 322 -22.52 19.34 10.50
C LYS A 322 -22.26 20.25 9.30
N ALA A 323 -21.09 20.13 8.67
CA ALA A 323 -20.77 20.94 7.50
C ALA A 323 -21.75 20.74 6.31
N LYS A 324 -22.35 19.55 6.16
CA LYS A 324 -23.38 19.28 5.15
C LYS A 324 -24.75 19.87 5.52
N GLU A 325 -25.06 19.93 6.80
CA GLU A 325 -26.30 20.52 7.32
C GLU A 325 -26.25 22.04 7.22
N ASP A 326 -25.10 22.65 7.55
CA ASP A 326 -24.88 24.10 7.45
C ASP A 326 -24.78 24.61 6.00
N SER A 327 -24.57 23.72 5.03
CA SER A 327 -24.50 24.03 3.59
C SER A 327 -25.83 23.88 2.84
N LYS A 328 -26.92 23.52 3.53
CA LYS A 328 -28.28 23.40 2.98
C LYS A 328 -29.15 24.56 3.40
#